data_AF-A0A9J7KS74-F1
#
_entry.id   AF-A0A9J7KS74-F1
#
_cell.length_a   1.000
_cell.length_b   1.000
_cell.length_c   1.000
_cell.angle_alpha   90.00
_cell.angle_beta   90.00
_cell.angle_gamma   90.00
#
_symmetry.space_group_name_H-M   'P 1'
#
loop_
_entity.id
_entity.type
_entity.pdbx_description
1 polymer ?
#
loop_
_entity_poly.entity_id
_entity_poly.type
_entity_poly.pdbx_seq_one_letter_code
_entity_poly.pdbx_strand_id
1 'polypeptide(L)'
;MRTGNLARSGSPTFMKDVFDWLPYHWPEKLKKKYEKKFRENGFKNTTFISGMTDKDLQAIGINNDVHRDILMKKIKKLTEFELPGDVPDNCREWLYSIELDQYIKNFENYGIYSKNDMASLRSMDITKLLKDLKITKMAHINRISNAIARMRSPDESDRRIIKVKAIINKEVKTRVMQQDDGRTREFTFWDTLRRECLDPDIALFSSDGDLRGKLVELRNMWLGVLLIINVLWITIVVSLTYIPELRLWDANPLSLLSLLVFGLLQFIQFLAMLYHRLRTMLHYIARLPYPFKVNAIKCTGSSKAEIKIEHKGN
;
A
#
# COMPACT_ATOMS: atom_id res chain seq x y z
N MET A 1 -29.37 -23.68 -26.93
CA MET A 1 -29.06 -22.23 -26.87
C MET A 1 -27.85 -22.03 -25.97
N ARG A 2 -26.83 -21.31 -26.47
CA ARG A 2 -25.50 -21.18 -25.87
C ARG A 2 -25.57 -20.70 -24.42
N THR A 3 -25.18 -21.56 -23.48
CA THR A 3 -24.77 -21.19 -22.13
C THR A 3 -23.43 -20.47 -22.23
N GLY A 4 -23.48 -19.14 -22.28
CA GLY A 4 -22.30 -18.30 -22.18
C GLY A 4 -21.73 -18.41 -20.77
N ASN A 5 -20.53 -18.98 -20.66
CA ASN A 5 -19.71 -18.88 -19.45
C ASN A 5 -19.43 -17.39 -19.18
N LEU A 6 -20.20 -16.79 -18.29
CA LEU A 6 -19.94 -15.46 -17.76
C LEU A 6 -18.65 -15.57 -16.94
N ALA A 7 -17.58 -15.06 -17.55
CA ALA A 7 -16.27 -14.97 -16.93
C ALA A 7 -16.40 -14.18 -15.62
N ARG A 8 -16.09 -14.86 -14.53
CA ARG A 8 -15.95 -14.30 -13.18
C ARG A 8 -14.90 -13.17 -13.26
N SER A 9 -15.35 -11.92 -13.40
CA SER A 9 -14.47 -10.74 -13.37
C SER A 9 -14.07 -10.49 -11.93
N GLY A 10 -13.09 -11.28 -11.50
CA GLY A 10 -12.58 -11.31 -10.14
C GLY A 10 -11.88 -12.64 -9.98
N SER A 11 -10.55 -12.62 -9.90
CA SER A 11 -9.75 -13.81 -9.60
C SER A 11 -10.39 -14.56 -8.41
N PRO A 12 -10.76 -15.86 -8.55
CA PRO A 12 -11.45 -16.67 -7.53
C PRO A 12 -10.77 -16.76 -6.15
N THR A 13 -9.54 -16.28 -6.02
CA THR A 13 -8.59 -16.59 -4.95
C THR A 13 -8.62 -15.64 -3.75
N PHE A 14 -9.44 -14.57 -3.76
CA PHE A 14 -9.41 -13.53 -2.71
C PHE A 14 -10.69 -13.40 -1.87
N MET A 15 -11.78 -14.02 -2.31
CA MET A 15 -13.05 -13.98 -1.61
C MET A 15 -13.03 -14.98 -0.45
N LYS A 16 -12.72 -14.49 0.75
CA LYS A 16 -12.86 -15.27 1.99
C LYS A 16 -14.23 -15.02 2.63
N ASP A 17 -14.82 -16.07 3.18
CA ASP A 17 -15.97 -15.95 4.07
C ASP A 17 -15.60 -15.11 5.31
N VAL A 18 -16.58 -14.43 5.91
CA VAL A 18 -16.34 -13.58 7.10
C VAL A 18 -15.63 -14.36 8.20
N PHE A 19 -16.06 -15.59 8.46
CA PHE A 19 -15.52 -16.38 9.57
C PHE A 19 -14.04 -16.72 9.38
N ASP A 20 -13.64 -17.06 8.15
CA ASP A 20 -12.26 -17.35 7.78
C ASP A 20 -11.39 -16.09 7.70
N TRP A 21 -12.01 -14.95 7.41
CA TRP A 21 -11.32 -13.67 7.39
C TRP A 21 -11.00 -13.14 8.78
N LEU A 22 -11.80 -13.44 9.81
CA LEU A 22 -11.55 -12.98 11.18
C LEU A 22 -10.15 -13.40 11.70
N PRO A 23 -9.53 -12.65 12.62
CA PRO A 23 -8.19 -12.98 13.14
C PRO A 23 -8.10 -14.41 13.68
N TYR A 24 -7.11 -15.18 13.21
CA TYR A 24 -6.95 -16.59 13.58
C TYR A 24 -6.62 -16.80 15.06
N HIS A 25 -5.94 -15.83 15.69
CA HIS A 25 -5.56 -15.87 17.10
C HIS A 25 -6.71 -15.51 18.04
N TRP A 26 -7.88 -15.10 17.53
CA TRP A 26 -9.04 -14.82 18.36
C TRP A 26 -9.72 -16.10 18.83
N PRO A 27 -10.22 -16.15 20.09
CA PRO A 27 -10.99 -17.28 20.57
C PRO A 27 -12.20 -17.56 19.68
N GLU A 28 -12.49 -18.84 19.46
CA GLU A 28 -13.59 -19.29 18.60
C GLU A 28 -14.96 -18.68 18.98
N LYS A 29 -15.23 -18.57 20.28
CA LYS A 29 -16.45 -17.92 20.81
C LYS A 29 -16.54 -16.45 20.38
N LEU A 30 -15.42 -15.74 20.37
CA LEU A 30 -15.35 -14.34 19.94
C LEU A 30 -15.53 -14.22 18.43
N LYS A 31 -14.90 -15.12 17.65
CA LYS A 31 -15.08 -15.18 16.20
C LYS A 31 -16.55 -15.37 15.83
N LYS A 32 -17.22 -16.37 16.40
CA LYS A 32 -18.66 -16.63 16.17
C LYS A 32 -19.53 -15.44 16.57
N LYS A 33 -19.21 -14.77 17.68
CA LYS A 33 -19.92 -13.55 18.12
C LYS A 33 -19.84 -12.44 17.07
N TYR A 34 -18.67 -12.19 16.49
CA TYR A 34 -18.49 -11.14 15.49
C TYR A 34 -19.01 -11.55 14.11
N GLU A 35 -18.78 -12.80 13.70
CA GLU A 35 -19.36 -13.36 12.49
C GLU A 35 -20.88 -13.17 12.45
N LYS A 36 -21.57 -13.50 13.56
CA LYS A 36 -23.02 -13.29 13.69
C LYS A 36 -23.40 -11.83 13.43
N LYS A 37 -22.71 -10.87 14.05
CA LYS A 37 -22.96 -9.43 13.86
C LYS A 37 -22.77 -8.99 12.41
N PHE A 38 -21.71 -9.44 11.75
CA PHE A 38 -21.47 -9.17 10.34
C PHE A 38 -22.58 -9.75 9.46
N ARG A 39 -22.94 -11.03 9.65
CA ARG A 39 -23.96 -11.71 8.83
C ARG A 39 -25.37 -11.15 9.01
N GLU A 40 -25.73 -10.77 10.23
CA GLU A 40 -27.01 -10.10 10.54
C GLU A 40 -27.14 -8.80 9.75
N ASN A 41 -26.03 -8.06 9.60
CA ASN A 41 -25.97 -6.82 8.81
C ASN A 41 -25.71 -7.02 7.30
N GLY A 42 -25.59 -8.26 6.83
CA GLY A 42 -25.41 -8.61 5.41
C GLY A 42 -23.97 -8.68 4.92
N PHE A 43 -22.99 -8.55 5.80
CA PHE A 43 -21.58 -8.76 5.47
C PHE A 43 -21.29 -10.27 5.45
N LYS A 44 -21.25 -10.85 4.25
CA LYS A 44 -21.07 -12.30 4.08
C LYS A 44 -19.64 -12.74 3.79
N ASN A 45 -18.86 -11.86 3.17
CA ASN A 45 -17.51 -12.17 2.74
C ASN A 45 -16.68 -10.87 2.71
N THR A 46 -15.39 -11.04 2.42
CA THR A 46 -14.42 -9.95 2.31
C THR A 46 -14.76 -8.86 1.29
N THR A 47 -15.51 -9.17 0.22
CA THR A 47 -15.92 -8.14 -0.76
C THR A 47 -16.88 -7.13 -0.13
N PHE A 48 -17.82 -7.58 0.71
CA PHE A 48 -18.75 -6.71 1.43
C PHE A 48 -18.06 -5.93 2.56
N ILE A 49 -17.00 -6.50 3.14
CA ILE A 49 -16.25 -5.89 4.24
C ILE A 49 -15.23 -4.86 3.72
N SER A 50 -14.75 -5.01 2.47
CA SER A 50 -13.84 -4.06 1.84
C SER A 50 -14.45 -2.65 1.85
N GLY A 51 -13.65 -1.66 2.27
CA GLY A 51 -14.10 -0.27 2.36
C GLY A 51 -14.93 0.10 3.60
N MET A 52 -15.17 -0.83 4.55
CA MET A 52 -15.80 -0.48 5.83
C MET A 52 -14.95 0.51 6.63
N THR A 53 -15.63 1.45 7.29
CA THR A 53 -15.02 2.42 8.21
C THR A 53 -15.15 1.97 9.67
N ASP A 54 -14.42 2.64 10.57
CA ASP A 54 -14.55 2.41 12.01
C ASP A 54 -15.99 2.67 12.50
N LYS A 55 -16.67 3.68 11.94
CA LYS A 55 -18.07 3.99 12.24
C LYS A 55 -19.00 2.84 11.83
N ASP A 56 -18.73 2.18 10.71
CA ASP A 56 -19.52 1.02 10.27
C ASP A 56 -19.36 -0.16 11.23
N LEU A 57 -18.14 -0.39 11.75
CA LEU A 57 -17.89 -1.41 12.78
C LEU A 57 -18.65 -1.11 14.07
N GLN A 58 -18.70 0.16 14.48
CA GLN A 58 -19.51 0.59 15.62
C GLN A 58 -21.01 0.38 15.36
N ALA A 59 -21.49 0.72 14.15
CA ALA A 59 -22.90 0.59 13.77
C ALA A 59 -23.39 -0.87 13.80
N ILE A 60 -22.54 -1.85 13.45
CA ILE A 60 -22.85 -3.28 13.60
C ILE A 60 -22.64 -3.80 15.03
N GLY A 61 -22.33 -2.91 15.98
CA GLY A 61 -22.22 -3.18 17.42
C GLY A 61 -20.85 -3.68 17.89
N ILE A 62 -19.76 -3.44 17.17
CA ILE A 62 -18.39 -3.78 17.61
C ILE A 62 -17.80 -2.59 18.36
N ASN A 63 -18.11 -2.47 19.66
CA ASN A 63 -17.73 -1.29 20.45
C ASN A 63 -16.36 -1.39 21.14
N ASN A 64 -15.68 -2.53 21.08
CA ASN A 64 -14.36 -2.67 21.67
C ASN A 64 -13.29 -2.03 20.75
N ASP A 65 -12.61 -1.00 21.23
CA ASP A 65 -11.65 -0.19 20.46
C ASP A 65 -10.47 -1.02 19.96
N VAL A 66 -9.92 -1.90 20.80
CA VAL A 66 -8.80 -2.78 20.42
C VAL A 66 -9.21 -3.73 19.30
N HIS A 67 -10.39 -4.31 19.40
CA HIS A 67 -10.90 -5.22 18.37
C HIS A 67 -11.19 -4.47 17.07
N ARG A 68 -11.73 -3.24 17.15
CA ARG A 68 -11.93 -2.39 15.96
C ARG A 68 -10.61 -2.04 15.30
N ASP A 69 -9.57 -1.65 16.03
CA ASP A 69 -8.26 -1.35 15.45
C ASP A 69 -7.67 -2.56 14.71
N ILE A 70 -7.74 -3.75 15.31
CA ILE A 70 -7.31 -5.01 14.67
C ILE A 70 -8.09 -5.27 13.37
N LEU A 71 -9.42 -5.10 13.40
CA LEU A 71 -10.27 -5.31 12.23
C LEU A 71 -9.99 -4.25 11.15
N MET A 72 -9.82 -2.98 11.53
CA MET A 72 -9.49 -1.89 10.61
C MET A 72 -8.16 -2.12 9.91
N LYS A 73 -7.13 -2.60 10.63
CA LYS A 73 -5.86 -3.01 10.03
C LYS A 73 -6.05 -4.13 9.00
N LYS A 74 -6.96 -5.08 9.24
CA LYS A 74 -7.28 -6.13 8.27
C LYS A 74 -8.13 -5.62 7.10
N ILE A 75 -9.08 -4.72 7.33
CA ILE A 75 -9.91 -4.11 6.29
C ILE A 75 -9.05 -3.32 5.31
N LYS A 76 -8.09 -2.53 5.81
CA LYS A 76 -7.13 -1.76 4.98
C LYS A 76 -6.26 -2.64 4.07
N LYS A 77 -6.10 -3.93 4.40
CA LYS A 77 -5.36 -4.91 3.58
C LYS A 77 -6.23 -5.59 2.52
N LEU A 78 -7.56 -5.41 2.56
CA LEU A 78 -8.46 -5.96 1.56
C LEU A 78 -8.38 -5.10 0.29
N THR A 79 -8.30 -5.76 -0.86
CA THR A 79 -8.49 -5.10 -2.15
C THR A 79 -9.92 -4.59 -2.24
N GLU A 80 -10.09 -3.34 -2.70
CA GLU A 80 -11.42 -2.80 -2.95
C GLU A 80 -12.14 -3.64 -4.01
N PHE A 81 -13.39 -4.02 -3.73
CA PHE A 81 -14.22 -4.68 -4.71
C PHE A 81 -14.66 -3.68 -5.78
N GLU A 82 -14.23 -3.89 -7.02
CA GLU A 82 -14.61 -3.04 -8.13
C GLU A 82 -16.06 -3.33 -8.56
N LEU A 83 -16.95 -2.39 -8.26
CA LEU A 83 -18.33 -2.42 -8.78
C LEU A 83 -18.35 -2.03 -10.26
N PRO A 84 -19.16 -2.70 -11.11
CA PRO A 84 -19.37 -2.30 -12.50
C PRO A 84 -19.89 -0.87 -12.57
N GLY A 85 -19.28 -0.07 -13.45
CA GLY A 85 -19.66 1.32 -13.67
C GLY A 85 -20.58 1.52 -14.88
N ASP A 86 -20.66 0.54 -15.76
CA ASP A 86 -21.52 0.56 -16.94
C ASP A 86 -22.97 0.25 -16.58
N VAL A 87 -23.91 0.80 -17.37
CA VAL A 87 -25.33 0.46 -17.25
C VAL A 87 -25.55 -0.97 -17.76
N PRO A 88 -25.93 -1.93 -16.90
CA PRO A 88 -26.12 -3.32 -17.28
C PRO A 88 -27.31 -3.51 -18.23
N ASP A 89 -27.29 -4.56 -19.04
CA ASP A 89 -28.36 -4.82 -20.01
C ASP A 89 -29.67 -5.30 -19.35
N ASN A 90 -29.57 -5.94 -18.19
CA ASN A 90 -30.73 -6.38 -17.39
C ASN A 90 -30.38 -6.49 -15.90
N CYS A 91 -31.42 -6.53 -15.06
CA CYS A 91 -31.27 -6.58 -13.60
C CYS A 91 -30.62 -7.89 -13.09
N ARG A 92 -30.77 -8.99 -13.83
CA ARG A 92 -30.26 -10.32 -13.46
C ARG A 92 -28.74 -10.38 -13.53
N GLU A 93 -28.17 -9.97 -14.67
CA GLU A 93 -26.72 -9.88 -14.85
C GLU A 93 -26.11 -8.89 -13.86
N TRP A 94 -26.78 -7.76 -13.64
CA TRP A 94 -26.34 -6.78 -12.67
C TRP A 94 -26.28 -7.34 -11.23
N LEU A 95 -27.37 -7.92 -10.74
CA LEU A 95 -27.41 -8.47 -9.38
C LEU A 95 -26.42 -9.61 -9.19
N TYR A 96 -26.19 -10.41 -10.24
CA TYR A 96 -25.14 -11.42 -10.23
C TYR A 96 -23.74 -10.80 -10.11
N SER A 97 -23.47 -9.73 -10.87
CA SER A 97 -22.17 -9.04 -10.86
C SER A 97 -21.82 -8.39 -9.51
N ILE A 98 -22.83 -8.02 -8.71
CA ILE A 98 -22.65 -7.44 -7.37
C ILE A 98 -22.88 -8.43 -6.22
N GLU A 99 -22.99 -9.74 -6.52
CA GLU A 99 -23.20 -10.84 -5.54
C GLU A 99 -24.49 -10.73 -4.72
N LEU A 100 -25.57 -10.25 -5.35
CA LEU A 100 -26.89 -10.06 -4.75
C LEU A 100 -28.00 -10.72 -5.58
N ASP A 101 -27.67 -11.82 -6.26
CA ASP A 101 -28.55 -12.64 -7.10
C ASP A 101 -29.82 -13.10 -6.37
N GLN A 102 -29.76 -13.27 -5.05
CA GLN A 102 -30.92 -13.59 -4.19
C GLN A 102 -32.09 -12.58 -4.32
N TYR A 103 -31.85 -11.36 -4.80
CA TYR A 103 -32.87 -10.33 -4.98
C TYR A 103 -33.43 -10.26 -6.40
N ILE A 104 -32.95 -11.09 -7.34
CA ILE A 104 -33.38 -11.03 -8.75
C ILE A 104 -34.90 -11.07 -8.88
N LYS A 105 -35.56 -12.04 -8.23
CA LYS A 105 -37.01 -12.17 -8.26
C LYS A 105 -37.75 -10.95 -7.69
N ASN A 106 -37.16 -10.28 -6.70
CA ASN A 106 -37.78 -9.09 -6.10
C ASN A 106 -37.77 -7.93 -7.10
N PHE A 107 -36.65 -7.70 -7.78
CA PHE A 107 -36.52 -6.65 -8.80
C PHE A 107 -37.37 -6.96 -10.03
N GLU A 108 -37.37 -8.21 -10.48
CA GLU A 108 -38.23 -8.69 -11.55
C GLU A 108 -39.71 -8.43 -11.19
N ASN A 109 -40.20 -8.93 -10.05
CA ASN A 109 -41.60 -8.72 -9.63
C ASN A 109 -42.00 -7.25 -9.47
N TYR A 110 -41.04 -6.35 -9.22
CA TYR A 110 -41.27 -4.90 -9.12
C TYR A 110 -41.37 -4.20 -10.49
N GLY A 111 -40.98 -4.88 -11.59
CA GLY A 111 -41.01 -4.31 -12.94
C GLY A 111 -39.66 -3.85 -13.47
N ILE A 112 -38.55 -4.11 -12.76
CA ILE A 112 -37.21 -3.70 -13.19
C ILE A 112 -36.56 -4.87 -13.94
N TYR A 113 -36.51 -4.79 -15.27
CA TYR A 113 -36.00 -5.89 -16.11
C TYR A 113 -34.98 -5.44 -17.14
N SER A 114 -35.27 -4.36 -17.85
CA SER A 114 -34.54 -3.92 -19.04
C SER A 114 -33.42 -2.94 -18.72
N LYS A 115 -32.53 -2.72 -19.70
CA LYS A 115 -31.49 -1.69 -19.65
C LYS A 115 -32.02 -0.29 -19.35
N ASN A 116 -33.20 0.04 -19.89
CA ASN A 116 -33.83 1.35 -19.66
C ASN A 116 -34.32 1.48 -18.22
N ASP A 117 -34.87 0.40 -17.64
CA ASP A 117 -35.28 0.36 -16.24
C ASP A 117 -34.07 0.53 -15.33
N MET A 118 -32.97 -0.18 -15.64
CA MET A 118 -31.68 -0.07 -14.94
C MET A 118 -31.12 1.35 -14.98
N ALA A 119 -31.16 2.02 -16.13
CA ALA A 119 -30.74 3.42 -16.26
C ALA A 119 -31.61 4.37 -15.43
N SER A 120 -32.91 4.07 -15.34
CA SER A 120 -33.88 4.89 -14.61
C SER A 120 -33.67 4.82 -13.09
N LEU A 121 -33.10 3.73 -12.56
CA LEU A 121 -32.80 3.56 -11.13
C LEU A 121 -31.97 4.70 -10.55
N ARG A 122 -31.10 5.32 -11.35
CA ARG A 122 -30.25 6.44 -10.92
C ARG A 122 -31.06 7.69 -10.56
N SER A 123 -32.23 7.85 -11.16
CA SER A 123 -33.11 9.00 -10.94
C SER A 123 -34.23 8.70 -9.94
N MET A 124 -34.34 7.45 -9.48
CA MET A 124 -35.37 7.03 -8.51
C MET A 124 -34.91 7.26 -7.07
N ASP A 125 -35.87 7.33 -6.16
CA ASP A 125 -35.59 7.25 -4.72
C ASP A 125 -35.21 5.80 -4.36
N ILE A 126 -33.90 5.55 -4.31
CA ILE A 126 -33.31 4.26 -3.98
C ILE A 126 -33.76 3.79 -2.58
N THR A 127 -33.95 4.71 -1.63
CA THR A 127 -34.31 4.35 -0.25
C THR A 127 -35.73 3.80 -0.19
N LYS A 128 -36.66 4.44 -0.91
CA LYS A 128 -38.03 3.94 -1.06
C LYS A 128 -38.06 2.61 -1.80
N LEU A 129 -37.34 2.50 -2.91
CA LEU A 129 -37.27 1.27 -3.71
C LEU A 129 -36.78 0.07 -2.87
N LEU A 130 -35.66 0.24 -2.16
CA LEU A 130 -35.09 -0.85 -1.36
C LEU A 130 -36.02 -1.28 -0.21
N LYS A 131 -36.76 -0.32 0.37
CA LYS A 131 -37.79 -0.61 1.37
C LYS A 131 -38.93 -1.44 0.78
N ASP A 132 -39.44 -1.07 -0.40
CA ASP A 132 -40.51 -1.79 -1.09
C ASP A 132 -40.07 -3.21 -1.49
N LEU A 133 -38.80 -3.37 -1.91
CA LEU A 133 -38.18 -4.65 -2.23
C LEU A 133 -37.83 -5.51 -1.00
N LYS A 134 -38.12 -5.03 0.21
CA LYS A 134 -37.82 -5.68 1.51
C LYS A 134 -36.31 -5.94 1.72
N ILE A 135 -35.46 -5.05 1.21
CA ILE A 135 -34.01 -5.11 1.39
C ILE A 135 -33.64 -4.24 2.59
N THR A 136 -33.44 -4.88 3.75
CA THR A 136 -33.21 -4.19 5.03
C THR A 136 -31.77 -4.26 5.54
N LYS A 137 -30.95 -5.15 4.98
CA LYS A 137 -29.57 -5.37 5.44
C LYS A 137 -28.66 -4.25 4.98
N MET A 138 -27.98 -3.58 5.92
CA MET A 138 -27.10 -2.43 5.67
C MET A 138 -26.08 -2.69 4.56
N ALA A 139 -25.36 -3.82 4.59
CA ALA A 139 -24.34 -4.13 3.59
C ALA A 139 -24.94 -4.25 2.17
N HIS A 140 -26.14 -4.82 2.06
CA HIS A 140 -26.81 -4.97 0.77
C HIS A 140 -27.36 -3.63 0.27
N ILE A 141 -27.94 -2.82 1.17
CA ILE A 141 -28.40 -1.45 0.86
C ILE A 141 -27.25 -0.61 0.33
N ASN A 142 -26.12 -0.59 1.06
CA ASN A 142 -24.94 0.17 0.68
C ASN A 142 -24.36 -0.32 -0.65
N ARG A 143 -24.29 -1.64 -0.86
CA ARG A 143 -23.78 -2.19 -2.11
C ARG A 143 -24.67 -1.84 -3.31
N ILE A 144 -25.98 -1.99 -3.19
CA ILE A 144 -26.92 -1.61 -4.27
C ILE A 144 -26.85 -0.12 -4.53
N SER A 145 -26.89 0.71 -3.49
CA SER A 145 -26.86 2.17 -3.62
C SER A 145 -25.57 2.65 -4.28
N ASN A 146 -24.42 2.12 -3.84
CA ASN A 146 -23.12 2.43 -4.44
C ASN A 146 -23.02 1.94 -5.89
N ALA A 147 -23.58 0.77 -6.21
CA ALA A 147 -23.60 0.26 -7.57
C ALA A 147 -24.44 1.14 -8.50
N ILE A 148 -25.66 1.53 -8.08
CA ILE A 148 -26.53 2.45 -8.83
C ILE A 148 -25.86 3.82 -9.00
N ALA A 149 -25.23 4.35 -7.95
CA ALA A 149 -24.53 5.63 -8.01
C ALA A 149 -23.35 5.63 -9.01
N ARG A 150 -22.71 4.47 -9.21
CA ARG A 150 -21.63 4.30 -10.19
C ARG A 150 -22.12 4.09 -11.63
N MET A 151 -23.39 3.74 -11.85
CA MET A 151 -23.94 3.52 -13.19
C MET A 151 -23.85 4.78 -14.06
N ARG A 152 -23.01 4.70 -15.10
CA ARG A 152 -22.87 5.72 -16.13
C ARG A 152 -22.63 5.06 -17.48
N SER A 153 -22.94 5.78 -18.56
CA SER A 153 -22.45 5.37 -19.87
C SER A 153 -20.91 5.50 -19.88
N PRO A 154 -20.16 4.43 -20.19
CA PRO A 154 -18.71 4.48 -20.15
C PRO A 154 -18.17 5.45 -21.19
N ASP A 155 -17.35 6.39 -20.72
CA ASP A 155 -16.65 7.36 -21.56
C ASP A 155 -15.49 6.70 -22.33
N GLU A 156 -14.78 7.47 -23.16
CA GLU A 156 -13.70 6.91 -23.97
C GLU A 156 -12.55 6.37 -23.11
N SER A 157 -12.22 7.02 -21.99
CA SER A 157 -11.23 6.55 -21.02
C SER A 157 -11.65 5.23 -20.38
N ASP A 158 -12.89 5.11 -19.92
CA ASP A 158 -13.44 3.88 -19.34
C ASP A 158 -13.35 2.72 -20.33
N ARG A 159 -13.71 2.96 -21.59
CA ARG A 159 -13.60 1.95 -22.66
C ARG A 159 -12.15 1.51 -22.88
N ARG A 160 -11.19 2.44 -22.82
CA ARG A 160 -9.76 2.12 -22.91
C ARG A 160 -9.31 1.28 -21.70
N ILE A 161 -9.71 1.66 -20.49
CA ILE A 161 -9.41 0.90 -19.26
C ILE A 161 -9.98 -0.52 -19.35
N ILE A 162 -11.24 -0.68 -19.75
CA ILE A 162 -11.88 -2.00 -19.91
C ILE A 162 -11.11 -2.86 -20.93
N LYS A 163 -10.74 -2.29 -22.09
CA LYS A 163 -9.93 -2.99 -23.09
C LYS A 163 -8.58 -3.41 -22.53
N VAL A 164 -7.88 -2.53 -21.83
CA VAL A 164 -6.58 -2.81 -21.22
C VAL A 164 -6.71 -3.89 -20.15
N LYS A 165 -7.71 -3.81 -19.25
CA LYS A 165 -7.99 -4.85 -18.25
C LYS A 165 -8.29 -6.20 -18.89
N ALA A 166 -9.06 -6.23 -19.97
CA ALA A 166 -9.36 -7.46 -20.71
C ALA A 166 -8.09 -8.08 -21.32
N ILE A 167 -7.21 -7.26 -21.92
CA ILE A 167 -5.93 -7.72 -22.47
C ILE A 167 -5.00 -8.20 -21.36
N ILE A 168 -4.85 -7.43 -20.28
CA ILE A 168 -4.01 -7.82 -19.14
C ILE A 168 -4.48 -9.14 -18.55
N ASN A 169 -5.77 -9.29 -18.27
CA ASN A 169 -6.31 -10.54 -17.70
C ASN A 169 -6.14 -11.75 -18.63
N LYS A 170 -6.08 -11.52 -19.95
CA LYS A 170 -5.89 -12.58 -20.95
C LYS A 170 -4.42 -12.94 -21.14
N GLU A 171 -3.55 -11.94 -21.26
CA GLU A 171 -2.16 -12.10 -21.68
C GLU A 171 -1.19 -12.20 -20.49
N VAL A 172 -1.51 -11.57 -19.36
CA VAL A 172 -0.66 -11.51 -18.17
C VAL A 172 -1.11 -12.55 -17.15
N LYS A 173 -0.30 -13.60 -16.98
CA LYS A 173 -0.47 -14.55 -15.87
C LYS A 173 0.05 -13.91 -14.58
N THR A 174 -0.79 -13.17 -13.87
CA THR A 174 -0.50 -12.72 -12.52
C THR A 174 -0.56 -13.91 -11.56
N ARG A 175 0.55 -14.25 -10.91
CA ARG A 175 0.61 -15.27 -9.86
C ARG A 175 0.72 -14.59 -8.50
N VAL A 176 -0.15 -14.97 -7.59
CA VAL A 176 -0.07 -14.52 -6.20
C VAL A 176 0.95 -15.39 -5.50
N MET A 177 2.02 -14.79 -4.96
CA MET A 177 2.99 -15.54 -4.17
C MET A 177 2.35 -15.94 -2.84
N GLN A 178 2.12 -17.23 -2.66
CA GLN A 178 1.69 -17.83 -1.40
C GLN A 178 2.79 -18.75 -0.86
N GLN A 179 2.79 -18.96 0.45
CA GLN A 179 3.82 -19.73 1.16
C GLN A 179 3.94 -21.18 0.67
N ASP A 180 2.84 -21.75 0.14
CA ASP A 180 2.75 -23.15 -0.30
C ASP A 180 3.10 -23.40 -1.78
N ASP A 181 3.50 -22.37 -2.53
CA ASP A 181 3.93 -22.56 -3.92
C ASP A 181 5.35 -23.16 -3.95
N GLY A 182 5.65 -24.05 -4.90
CA GLY A 182 6.98 -24.70 -5.09
C GLY A 182 8.16 -23.75 -5.39
N ARG A 183 7.99 -22.45 -5.14
CA ARG A 183 8.94 -21.35 -5.25
C ARG A 183 9.12 -20.63 -3.91
N THR A 184 9.21 -21.38 -2.82
CA THR A 184 9.39 -20.84 -1.46
C THR A 184 10.53 -19.84 -1.37
N ARG A 185 11.63 -20.03 -2.12
CA ARG A 185 12.76 -19.09 -2.17
C ARG A 185 12.37 -17.69 -2.65
N GLU A 186 11.54 -17.60 -3.68
CA GLU A 186 11.09 -16.33 -4.24
C GLU A 186 10.14 -15.63 -3.26
N PHE A 187 9.22 -16.38 -2.66
CA PHE A 187 8.35 -15.88 -1.60
C PHE A 187 9.17 -15.33 -0.42
N THR A 188 10.14 -16.08 0.10
CA THR A 188 10.99 -15.64 1.21
C THR A 188 11.76 -14.39 0.85
N PHE A 189 12.35 -14.31 -0.34
CA PHE A 189 13.06 -13.12 -0.79
C PHE A 189 12.17 -11.87 -0.78
N TRP A 190 10.99 -11.92 -1.42
CA TRP A 190 10.09 -10.78 -1.50
C TRP A 190 9.47 -10.42 -0.15
N ASP A 191 9.23 -11.43 0.69
CA ASP A 191 8.70 -11.21 2.02
C ASP A 191 9.73 -10.59 2.97
N THR A 192 11.00 -11.00 2.88
CA THR A 192 12.11 -10.34 3.59
C THR A 192 12.29 -8.90 3.12
N LEU A 193 12.33 -8.66 1.80
CA LEU A 193 12.47 -7.30 1.26
C LEU A 193 11.31 -6.40 1.72
N ARG A 194 10.08 -6.92 1.72
CA ARG A 194 8.91 -6.18 2.21
C ARG A 194 9.07 -5.82 3.68
N ARG A 195 9.49 -6.76 4.52
CA ARG A 195 9.69 -6.54 5.95
C ARG A 195 10.77 -5.51 6.25
N GLU A 196 11.90 -5.56 5.55
CA GLU A 196 13.04 -4.67 5.80
C GLU A 196 12.84 -3.26 5.20
N CYS A 197 12.14 -3.15 4.06
CA CYS A 197 12.09 -1.90 3.30
C CYS A 197 10.70 -1.24 3.23
N LEU A 198 9.61 -1.98 3.46
CA LEU A 198 8.24 -1.52 3.19
C LEU A 198 7.30 -1.62 4.39
N ASP A 199 7.56 -2.52 5.34
CA ASP A 199 6.82 -2.53 6.61
C ASP A 199 7.37 -1.38 7.46
N PRO A 200 6.54 -0.38 7.79
CA PRO A 200 7.00 0.71 8.63
C PRO A 200 7.32 0.15 10.02
N ASP A 201 8.49 0.51 10.54
CA ASP A 201 8.89 0.12 11.90
C ASP A 201 7.77 0.55 12.86
N ILE A 202 7.20 -0.40 13.58
CA ILE A 202 6.04 -0.16 14.47
C ILE A 202 6.45 0.81 15.58
N ALA A 203 7.75 0.87 15.92
CA ALA A 203 8.32 1.85 16.82
C ALA A 203 8.16 3.31 16.33
N LEU A 204 7.99 3.54 15.02
CA LEU A 204 7.86 4.89 14.45
C LEU A 204 6.52 5.55 14.81
N PHE A 205 5.45 4.78 15.03
CA PHE A 205 4.09 5.32 15.25
C PHE A 205 3.68 5.46 16.72
N SER A 206 4.37 4.77 17.63
CA SER A 206 4.17 4.95 19.09
C SER A 206 5.10 6.02 19.68
N SER A 207 6.10 6.47 18.92
CA SER A 207 7.16 7.35 19.41
C SER A 207 7.05 8.80 18.97
N ASP A 208 6.08 9.24 18.17
CA ASP A 208 6.12 10.60 17.59
C ASP A 208 6.20 11.71 18.67
N GLY A 209 5.56 11.50 19.82
CA GLY A 209 5.71 12.36 21.00
C GLY A 209 7.06 12.22 21.72
N ASP A 210 7.55 10.99 21.89
CA ASP A 210 8.83 10.68 22.55
C ASP A 210 10.04 11.15 21.71
N LEU A 211 9.97 10.93 20.40
CA LEU A 211 10.95 11.35 19.41
C LEU A 211 11.03 12.89 19.37
N ARG A 212 9.89 13.58 19.32
CA ARG A 212 9.85 15.05 19.41
C ARG A 212 10.49 15.54 20.72
N GLY A 213 10.24 14.87 21.85
CA GLY A 213 10.88 15.16 23.13
C GLY A 213 12.41 15.02 23.06
N LYS A 214 12.89 13.86 22.58
CA LYS A 214 14.33 13.56 22.41
C LYS A 214 15.03 14.52 21.46
N LEU A 215 14.38 14.94 20.37
CA LEU A 215 14.93 15.95 19.45
C LEU A 215 15.08 17.32 20.12
N VAL A 216 14.11 17.72 20.93
CA VAL A 216 14.18 18.97 21.69
C VAL A 216 15.30 18.92 22.73
N GLU A 217 15.44 17.82 23.44
CA GLU A 217 16.52 17.59 24.40
C GLU A 217 17.89 17.62 23.72
N LEU A 218 18.05 16.86 22.63
CA LEU A 218 19.27 16.82 21.83
C LEU A 218 19.65 18.21 21.31
N ARG A 219 18.68 18.97 20.78
CA ARG A 219 18.88 20.35 20.34
C ARG A 219 19.38 21.23 21.48
N ASN A 220 18.72 21.20 22.63
CA ASN A 220 19.08 22.03 23.78
C ASN A 220 20.48 21.68 24.31
N MET A 221 20.82 20.39 24.34
CA MET A 221 22.16 19.92 24.71
C MET A 221 23.23 20.45 23.74
N TRP A 222 23.01 20.35 22.42
CA TRP A 222 23.94 20.88 21.42
C TRP A 222 24.09 22.41 21.48
N LEU A 223 23.00 23.15 21.74
CA LEU A 223 23.08 24.59 21.96
C LEU A 223 23.95 24.92 23.19
N GLY A 224 23.85 24.13 24.26
CA GLY A 224 24.72 24.26 25.44
C GLY A 224 26.19 23.96 25.13
N VAL A 225 26.45 22.87 24.40
CA VAL A 225 27.82 22.54 23.96
C VAL A 225 28.41 23.64 23.07
N LEU A 226 27.65 24.17 22.12
CA LEU A 226 28.08 25.28 21.27
C LEU A 226 28.35 26.56 22.07
N LEU A 227 27.52 26.86 23.08
CA LEU A 227 27.76 27.98 23.99
C LEU A 227 29.12 27.83 24.70
N ILE A 228 29.39 26.65 25.28
CA ILE A 228 30.64 26.37 26.00
C ILE A 228 31.84 26.47 25.06
N ILE A 229 31.77 25.86 23.88
CA ILE A 229 32.85 25.92 22.88
C ILE A 229 33.12 27.38 22.46
N ASN A 230 32.08 28.17 22.20
CA ASN A 230 32.24 29.57 21.82
C ASN A 230 32.83 30.42 22.94
N VAL A 231 32.42 30.19 24.19
CA VAL A 231 33.01 30.86 25.36
C VAL A 231 34.49 30.50 25.43
N LEU A 232 34.84 29.21 25.44
CA LEU A 232 36.25 28.76 25.47
C LEU A 232 37.07 29.35 24.32
N TRP A 233 36.52 29.40 23.11
CA TRP A 233 37.16 30.00 21.96
C TRP A 233 37.46 31.49 22.18
N ILE A 234 36.47 32.27 22.64
CA ILE A 234 36.67 33.69 22.95
C ILE A 234 37.72 33.85 24.06
N THR A 235 37.67 33.03 25.12
CA THR A 235 38.65 33.09 26.20
C THR A 235 40.07 32.82 25.69
N ILE A 236 40.25 31.85 24.79
CA ILE A 236 41.55 31.55 24.15
C ILE A 236 42.01 32.74 23.30
N VAL A 237 41.14 33.30 22.45
CA VAL A 237 41.48 34.47 21.62
C VAL A 237 41.91 35.65 22.49
N VAL A 238 41.12 35.97 23.52
CA VAL A 238 41.43 37.06 24.46
C VAL A 238 42.76 36.80 25.17
N SER A 239 42.98 35.59 25.70
CA SER A 239 44.21 35.25 26.42
C SER A 239 45.45 35.36 25.53
N LEU A 240 45.34 34.93 24.26
CA LEU A 240 46.43 35.04 23.28
C LEU A 240 46.68 36.49 22.83
N THR A 241 45.67 37.36 22.84
CA THR A 241 45.86 38.79 22.53
C THR A 241 46.56 39.58 23.63
N TYR A 242 46.47 39.14 24.90
CA TYR A 242 47.08 39.83 26.04
C TYR A 242 48.55 39.48 26.28
N ILE A 243 49.12 38.48 25.59
CA ILE A 243 50.52 38.07 25.73
C ILE A 243 51.31 38.49 24.47
N PRO A 244 51.89 39.70 24.43
CA PRO A 244 52.49 40.28 23.22
C PRO A 244 53.82 39.62 22.81
N GLU A 245 54.46 38.88 23.72
CA GLU A 245 55.80 38.29 23.51
C GLU A 245 55.79 36.90 22.88
N LEU A 246 54.61 36.26 22.77
CA LEU A 246 54.49 34.93 22.19
C LEU A 246 54.49 35.01 20.64
N ARG A 247 55.66 35.20 20.04
CA ARG A 247 55.87 35.04 18.59
C ARG A 247 56.44 33.65 18.32
N LEU A 248 55.60 32.74 17.84
CA LEU A 248 56.04 31.45 17.33
C LEU A 248 56.31 31.60 15.83
N TRP A 249 57.55 31.32 15.39
CA TRP A 249 57.94 31.34 13.98
C TRP A 249 57.70 32.70 13.28
N ASP A 250 58.00 33.81 13.97
CA ASP A 250 57.74 35.18 13.51
C ASP A 250 56.28 35.49 13.13
N ALA A 251 55.36 34.55 13.36
CA ALA A 251 53.94 34.66 13.07
C ALA A 251 53.13 34.92 14.35
N ASN A 252 51.99 35.59 14.17
CA ASN A 252 51.05 35.81 15.27
C ASN A 252 50.39 34.45 15.64
N PRO A 253 50.45 33.99 16.91
CA PRO A 253 49.89 32.71 17.34
C PRO A 253 48.39 32.59 17.05
N LEU A 254 47.65 33.69 17.07
CA LEU A 254 46.23 33.72 16.72
C LEU A 254 45.99 33.34 15.25
N SER A 255 46.86 33.80 14.34
CA SER A 255 46.76 33.48 12.92
C SER A 255 47.07 32.01 12.63
N LEU A 256 48.03 31.42 13.35
CA LEU A 256 48.39 30.01 13.21
C LEU A 256 47.29 29.09 13.75
N LEU A 257 46.67 29.45 14.88
CA LEU A 257 45.53 28.73 15.43
C LEU A 257 44.32 28.80 14.49
N SER A 258 44.03 29.98 13.94
CA SER A 258 42.94 30.16 12.97
C SER A 258 43.18 29.36 11.70
N LEU A 259 44.43 29.32 11.20
CA LEU A 259 44.80 28.52 10.03
C LEU A 259 44.61 27.02 10.29
N LEU A 260 45.00 26.53 11.47
CA LEU A 260 44.81 25.13 11.86
C LEU A 260 43.33 24.75 11.90
N VAL A 261 42.50 25.55 12.58
CA VAL A 261 41.06 25.30 12.72
C VAL A 261 40.38 25.33 11.35
N PHE A 262 40.65 26.34 10.53
CA PHE A 262 40.07 26.44 9.19
C PHE A 262 40.56 25.33 8.26
N GLY A 263 41.83 24.96 8.32
CA GLY A 263 42.39 23.85 7.56
C GLY A 263 41.73 22.51 7.89
N LEU A 264 41.50 22.25 9.19
CA LEU A 264 40.81 21.04 9.65
C LEU A 264 39.34 21.02 9.21
N LEU A 265 38.63 22.15 9.31
CA LEU A 265 37.25 22.27 8.80
C LEU A 265 37.18 22.00 7.29
N GLN A 266 38.08 22.59 6.52
CA GLN A 266 38.15 22.41 5.07
C GLN A 266 38.44 20.95 4.69
N PHE A 267 39.30 20.27 5.46
CA PHE A 267 39.61 18.86 5.28
C PHE A 267 38.39 17.96 5.56
N ILE A 268 37.67 18.20 6.66
CA ILE A 268 36.42 17.47 6.97
C ILE A 268 35.38 17.69 5.88
N GLN A 269 35.21 18.93 5.42
CA GLN A 269 34.29 19.26 4.34
C GLN A 269 34.64 18.52 3.04
N PHE A 270 35.93 18.44 2.70
CA PHE A 270 36.40 17.67 1.54
C PHE A 270 36.04 16.18 1.66
N LEU A 271 36.28 15.56 2.82
CA LEU A 271 35.93 14.16 3.07
C LEU A 271 34.41 13.92 2.97
N ALA A 272 33.60 14.82 3.53
CA ALA A 272 32.14 14.72 3.46
C ALA A 272 31.63 14.80 2.01
N MET A 273 32.16 15.73 1.22
CA MET A 273 31.85 15.86 -0.21
C MET A 273 32.28 14.62 -1.00
N LEU A 274 33.46 14.06 -0.70
CA LEU A 274 33.95 12.83 -1.33
C LEU A 274 33.02 11.65 -1.02
N TYR A 275 32.60 11.48 0.24
CA TYR A 275 31.66 10.44 0.65
C TYR A 275 30.32 10.54 -0.08
N HIS A 276 29.72 11.74 -0.11
CA HIS A 276 28.46 11.96 -0.81
C HIS A 276 28.58 11.65 -2.31
N ARG A 277 29.69 12.03 -2.93
CA ARG A 277 29.96 11.76 -4.34
C ARG A 277 30.08 10.25 -4.63
N LEU A 278 30.79 9.50 -3.78
CA LEU A 278 30.90 8.05 -3.90
C LEU A 278 29.53 7.36 -3.74
N ARG A 279 28.73 7.77 -2.76
CA ARG A 279 27.37 7.24 -2.57
C ARG A 279 26.47 7.50 -3.79
N THR A 280 26.57 8.69 -4.38
CA THR A 280 25.82 9.03 -5.59
C THR A 280 26.26 8.16 -6.77
N MET A 281 27.57 7.92 -6.93
CA MET A 281 28.11 7.03 -7.96
C MET A 281 27.59 5.58 -7.79
N LEU A 282 27.55 5.05 -6.57
CA LEU A 282 26.97 3.73 -6.28
C LEU A 282 25.49 3.63 -6.69
N HIS A 283 24.69 4.67 -6.43
CA HIS A 283 23.31 4.71 -6.91
C HIS A 283 23.20 4.74 -8.45
N TYR A 284 24.12 5.43 -9.14
CA TYR A 284 24.18 5.39 -10.60
C TYR A 284 24.54 3.99 -11.11
N ILE A 285 25.53 3.33 -10.50
CA ILE A 285 25.92 1.95 -10.85
C ILE A 285 24.74 0.99 -10.64
N ALA A 286 24.01 1.11 -9.53
CA ALA A 286 22.84 0.28 -9.25
C ALA A 286 21.67 0.51 -10.23
N ARG A 287 21.61 1.67 -10.91
CA ARG A 287 20.60 2.02 -11.91
C ARG A 287 21.02 1.72 -13.34
N LEU A 288 22.27 1.28 -13.57
CA LEU A 288 22.69 0.85 -14.90
C LEU A 288 21.80 -0.33 -15.33
N PRO A 289 21.22 -0.29 -16.54
CA PRO A 289 20.45 -1.41 -17.05
C PRO A 289 21.36 -2.63 -17.11
N TYR A 290 20.97 -3.69 -16.42
CA TYR A 290 21.71 -4.96 -16.36
C TYR A 290 22.00 -5.45 -17.79
N PRO A 291 23.26 -5.45 -18.26
CA PRO A 291 23.53 -5.76 -19.65
C PRO A 291 23.83 -7.25 -19.77
N PHE A 292 22.82 -8.11 -19.64
CA PHE A 292 22.88 -9.44 -20.26
C PHE A 292 21.46 -9.89 -20.56
N LYS A 293 21.09 -9.80 -21.85
CA LYS A 293 20.07 -10.69 -22.41
C LYS A 293 20.61 -12.11 -22.28
N VAL A 294 20.37 -12.75 -21.15
CA VAL A 294 20.41 -14.22 -21.08
C VAL A 294 19.18 -14.65 -21.87
N ASN A 295 19.37 -14.96 -23.15
CA ASN A 295 18.35 -15.67 -23.91
C ASN A 295 18.03 -16.93 -23.12
N ALA A 296 16.78 -17.05 -22.68
CA ALA A 296 16.30 -18.17 -21.89
C ALA A 296 16.76 -19.48 -22.54
N ILE A 297 17.59 -20.23 -21.81
CA ILE A 297 17.95 -21.59 -22.17
C ILE A 297 16.64 -22.36 -22.22
N LYS A 298 16.18 -22.72 -23.42
CA LYS A 298 15.19 -23.79 -23.57
C LYS A 298 15.88 -25.05 -23.07
N CYS A 299 15.62 -25.43 -21.83
CA CYS A 299 15.92 -26.77 -21.35
C CYS A 299 14.99 -27.74 -22.08
N THR A 300 15.36 -28.16 -23.28
CA THR A 300 14.90 -29.43 -23.83
C THR A 300 15.77 -30.51 -23.20
N GLY A 301 15.15 -31.39 -22.43
CA GLY A 301 15.85 -32.48 -21.76
C GLY A 301 16.61 -33.33 -22.75
N SER A 302 17.93 -33.23 -22.72
CA SER A 302 18.89 -34.32 -22.94
C SER A 302 20.28 -33.78 -22.64
N SER A 303 21.09 -34.60 -21.99
CA SER A 303 22.39 -34.25 -21.42
C SER A 303 23.40 -33.86 -22.51
N LYS A 304 23.65 -32.55 -22.68
CA LYS A 304 24.92 -31.89 -23.07
C LYS A 304 24.62 -30.45 -23.52
N ALA A 305 24.99 -29.48 -22.70
CA ALA A 305 24.98 -28.07 -23.10
C ALA A 305 26.35 -27.74 -23.74
N GLU A 306 26.42 -27.71 -25.07
CA GLU A 306 27.55 -27.09 -25.77
C GLU A 306 27.34 -25.58 -25.84
N ILE A 307 28.30 -24.83 -25.30
CA ILE A 307 28.32 -23.36 -25.31
C ILE A 307 28.92 -22.92 -26.64
N LYS A 308 28.09 -22.44 -27.57
CA LYS A 308 28.58 -21.76 -28.78
C LYS A 308 28.45 -20.25 -28.59
N ILE A 309 29.59 -19.59 -28.44
CA ILE A 309 29.70 -18.12 -28.35
C ILE A 309 29.80 -17.58 -29.77
N GLU A 310 28.74 -16.97 -30.29
CA GLU A 310 28.83 -16.15 -31.50
C GLU A 310 29.06 -14.69 -31.12
N HIS A 311 30.24 -14.17 -31.46
CA HIS A 311 30.50 -12.73 -31.51
C HIS A 311 29.86 -12.15 -32.77
N LYS A 312 28.86 -11.30 -32.61
CA LYS A 312 28.48 -10.38 -33.70
C LYS A 312 29.43 -9.19 -33.68
N GLY A 313 30.32 -9.16 -34.66
CA GLY A 313 30.98 -7.93 -35.10
C GLY A 313 29.96 -7.00 -35.78
N ASN A 314 30.20 -5.70 -35.56
CA ASN A 314 29.56 -4.49 -36.10
C ASN A 314 28.27 -4.65 -36.92
#